data_AF-A0A2E7Y6L0-F1
#
_entry.id   AF-A0A2E7Y6L0-F1
#
_cell.length_a   1.000
_cell.length_b   1.000
_cell.length_c   1.000
_cell.angle_alpha   90.00
_cell.angle_beta   90.00
_cell.angle_gamma   90.00
#
_symmetry.space_group_name_H-M   'P 1'
#
loop_
_entity.id
_entity.type
_entity.pdbx_description
1 polymer ?
#
loop_
_entity_poly.entity_id
_entity_poly.type
_entity_poly.pdbx_seq_one_letter_code
_entity_poly.pdbx_strand_id
1 'polypeptide(L)'
;MFRIAAVACIAGLSIATATPQATAGGTTLTSQRIVTGLARPVYVTAAPGDTDRIFILEQRSGNTGRIRIFDLTTNMLLSTPFLSLSVSTSSEQGLLGMAFHPDYDSNGYFFINYTNTSGTTVVARYQVSSNPNIANSGSATTVLTISQPYSNHNGGMISFGPDGYLYIGTGDGGSGGDPGNRAQDITGQLLGKMLRIDVDSLPYSIPADNPFVGVSGDDEIWAYGIRNPWRFSFDRDTGDMYIADVGQNAYEEVDVQPANSVGGENYGWRCYEGDHAYNTSGCPGSSTMVFPVHEYSQGGSPYRCSITGGYVYRGSAIPDLQGAYFFGEYCSNQIWSFRWDGGGGITNLEDRTSELAPNAGSIAAISSFGEDANGNLYVCDLGGEVFAIQADAPSGACCVGTTCVTLPQSNCENGGGTYLGDFVECTDDICFPAPDNDDCDNADVVGSGNSTFNSEYATDSAGADCSIGSDVWLSYTAECTGTLLISITGDFFNEVSAVYAGCPSGDGQAIDCGHSSYVVSCVQGTDYLVRIGSADGTTGSGSANINCFPGEVCDGDCNGDGVVDVNDVLEMLGQFGGPGDCDTNGDGYIGVDDLLAQIGNWGPC
;
A
#
# COMPACT_ATOMS: atom_id res chain seq x y z
N MET A 1 42.55 51.72 52.22
CA MET A 1 41.16 52.08 51.89
C MET A 1 40.47 50.83 51.37
N PHE A 2 39.41 50.43 52.07
CA PHE A 2 38.48 49.30 51.89
C PHE A 2 38.88 48.15 50.94
N ARG A 3 39.36 47.05 51.54
CA ARG A 3 39.24 45.69 51.00
C ARG A 3 37.98 45.07 51.59
N ILE A 4 36.96 44.80 50.77
CA ILE A 4 35.78 44.04 51.14
C ILE A 4 36.11 42.55 50.95
N ALA A 5 35.93 41.77 52.01
CA ALA A 5 35.98 40.32 51.99
C ALA A 5 34.67 39.79 51.41
N ALA A 6 34.75 38.90 50.41
CA ALA A 6 33.63 38.08 49.98
C ALA A 6 33.96 36.61 50.31
N VAL A 7 33.14 36.07 51.19
CA VAL A 7 33.10 34.66 51.60
C VAL A 7 32.60 33.84 50.42
N ALA A 8 33.41 32.89 49.94
CA ALA A 8 32.98 31.93 48.93
C ALA A 8 32.13 30.84 49.59
N CYS A 9 30.81 30.87 49.35
CA CYS A 9 29.94 29.73 49.59
C CYS A 9 30.27 28.65 48.55
N ILE A 10 30.79 27.51 49.01
CA ILE A 10 30.91 26.29 48.20
C ILE A 10 29.51 25.67 48.15
N ALA A 11 28.74 25.99 47.11
CA ALA A 11 27.58 25.19 46.72
C ALA A 11 28.10 23.99 45.94
N GLY A 12 27.95 22.78 46.51
CA GLY A 12 28.22 21.55 45.79
C GLY A 12 27.27 21.44 44.60
N LEU A 13 27.78 21.71 43.40
CA LEU A 13 27.09 21.36 42.17
C LEU A 13 27.19 19.84 42.03
N SER A 14 26.13 19.15 42.44
CA SER A 14 25.88 17.79 41.98
C SER A 14 25.76 17.86 40.45
N ILE A 15 26.79 17.41 39.74
CA ILE A 15 26.68 17.16 38.31
C ILE A 15 25.73 15.98 38.19
N ALA A 16 24.44 16.27 38.01
CA ALA A 16 23.52 15.30 37.48
C ALA A 16 24.07 14.96 36.09
N THR A 17 24.72 13.80 35.98
CA THR A 17 24.94 13.16 34.70
C THR A 17 23.54 12.87 34.16
N ALA A 18 22.99 13.79 33.38
CA ALA A 18 21.89 13.49 32.50
C ALA A 18 22.44 12.40 31.57
N THR A 19 22.10 11.14 31.88
CA THR A 19 22.01 10.11 30.87
C THR A 19 21.24 10.73 29.70
N PRO A 20 21.73 10.67 28.45
CA PRO A 20 20.93 11.09 27.33
C PRO A 20 19.65 10.26 27.39
N GLN A 21 18.57 10.93 27.73
CA GLN A 21 17.24 10.39 27.57
C GLN A 21 17.10 10.26 26.06
N ALA A 22 17.11 9.02 25.56
CA ALA A 22 16.67 8.75 24.21
C ALA A 22 15.31 9.46 24.06
N THR A 23 15.22 10.40 23.12
CA THR A 23 13.92 10.88 22.66
C THR A 23 13.25 9.68 22.00
N ALA A 24 12.45 8.96 22.76
CA ALA A 24 11.39 8.14 22.20
C ALA A 24 10.39 9.10 21.53
N GLY A 25 10.18 8.97 20.21
CA GLY A 25 9.06 9.64 19.54
C GLY A 25 9.36 10.28 18.18
N GLY A 26 9.89 9.52 17.22
CA GLY A 26 9.68 9.80 15.79
C GLY A 26 8.65 8.81 15.24
N THR A 27 7.92 9.16 14.18
CA THR A 27 7.06 8.23 13.45
C THR A 27 7.85 6.99 13.03
N THR A 28 7.45 5.81 13.53
CA THR A 28 7.99 4.53 13.05
C THR A 28 7.71 4.41 11.56
N LEU A 29 8.67 3.95 10.78
CA LEU A 29 8.52 3.76 9.33
C LEU A 29 8.30 2.29 8.97
N THR A 30 7.74 2.07 7.79
CA THR A 30 7.67 0.78 7.11
C THR A 30 7.83 0.99 5.60
N SER A 31 7.95 -0.10 4.85
CA SER A 31 7.90 -0.06 3.39
C SER A 31 6.77 -0.93 2.85
N GLN A 32 5.86 -0.35 2.07
CA GLN A 32 4.81 -1.10 1.39
C GLN A 32 5.26 -1.48 -0.02
N ARG A 33 5.24 -2.77 -0.35
CA ARG A 33 5.48 -3.20 -1.74
C ARG A 33 4.27 -2.83 -2.62
N ILE A 34 4.48 -1.92 -3.58
CA ILE A 34 3.41 -1.43 -4.45
C ILE A 34 3.40 -2.08 -5.84
N VAL A 35 4.56 -2.54 -6.32
CA VAL A 35 4.69 -3.16 -7.66
C VAL A 35 5.66 -4.32 -7.62
N THR A 36 5.35 -5.38 -8.38
CA THR A 36 6.26 -6.50 -8.67
C THR A 36 6.26 -6.83 -10.17
N GLY A 37 7.20 -7.70 -10.58
CA GLY A 37 7.26 -8.19 -11.96
C GLY A 37 7.83 -7.18 -12.97
N LEU A 38 8.51 -6.14 -12.48
CA LEU A 38 9.22 -5.18 -13.32
C LEU A 38 10.55 -5.77 -13.82
N ALA A 39 11.01 -5.29 -14.97
CA ALA A 39 12.31 -5.67 -15.51
C ALA A 39 13.39 -4.66 -15.11
N ARG A 40 14.11 -4.94 -14.01
CA ARG A 40 15.23 -4.11 -13.52
C ARG A 40 14.84 -2.64 -13.38
N PRO A 41 13.88 -2.30 -12.49
CA PRO A 41 13.51 -0.92 -12.28
C PRO A 41 14.73 -0.15 -11.76
N VAL A 42 14.95 1.04 -12.31
CA VAL A 42 16.07 1.91 -11.94
C VAL A 42 15.63 3.31 -11.61
N TYR A 43 14.36 3.69 -11.78
CA TYR A 43 13.93 5.04 -11.44
C TYR A 43 12.42 5.13 -11.26
N VAL A 44 11.98 5.97 -10.33
CA VAL A 44 10.56 6.31 -10.10
C VAL A 44 10.45 7.84 -10.08
N THR A 45 9.45 8.38 -10.75
CA THR A 45 9.15 9.83 -10.72
C THR A 45 7.69 10.08 -11.05
N ALA A 46 7.21 11.30 -10.86
CA ALA A 46 5.90 11.76 -11.31
C ALA A 46 6.04 13.03 -12.16
N ALA A 47 5.07 13.27 -13.03
CA ALA A 47 4.99 14.55 -13.71
C ALA A 47 4.58 15.65 -12.72
N PRO A 48 5.03 16.92 -12.90
CA PRO A 48 4.60 18.02 -12.06
C PRO A 48 3.07 18.10 -11.98
N GLY A 49 2.54 18.05 -10.75
CA GLY A 49 1.09 18.09 -10.49
C GLY A 49 0.31 16.79 -10.73
N ASP A 50 0.95 15.72 -11.22
CA ASP A 50 0.30 14.42 -11.41
C ASP A 50 0.33 13.61 -10.11
N THR A 51 -0.75 13.69 -9.35
CA THR A 51 -0.92 12.98 -8.07
C THR A 51 -1.42 11.55 -8.23
N ASP A 52 -1.80 11.17 -9.45
CA ASP A 52 -2.54 9.93 -9.70
C ASP A 52 -1.61 8.83 -10.25
N ARG A 53 -0.43 9.21 -10.75
CA ARG A 53 0.46 8.27 -11.44
C ARG A 53 1.92 8.48 -11.04
N ILE A 54 2.63 7.35 -10.93
CA ILE A 54 4.08 7.33 -10.98
C ILE A 54 4.57 6.60 -12.23
N PHE A 55 5.71 7.04 -12.73
CA PHE A 55 6.41 6.52 -13.89
C PHE A 55 7.66 5.78 -13.44
N ILE A 56 7.76 4.51 -13.86
CA ILE A 56 8.81 3.60 -13.43
C ILE A 56 9.67 3.23 -14.63
N LEU A 57 10.98 3.49 -14.58
CA LEU A 57 11.91 3.12 -15.64
C LEU A 57 12.41 1.70 -15.43
N GLU A 58 12.08 0.81 -16.35
CA GLU A 58 12.71 -0.48 -16.52
C GLU A 58 13.99 -0.29 -17.36
N GLN A 59 15.16 -0.55 -16.76
CA GLN A 59 16.45 -0.39 -17.43
C GLN A 59 16.49 -1.16 -18.74
N ARG A 60 16.00 -2.41 -18.70
CA ARG A 60 15.79 -3.27 -19.86
C ARG A 60 15.06 -4.57 -19.53
N SER A 61 14.31 -5.06 -20.51
CA SER A 61 13.91 -6.46 -20.68
C SER A 61 14.42 -6.94 -22.04
N GLY A 62 15.40 -7.85 -22.05
CA GLY A 62 16.18 -8.11 -23.26
C GLY A 62 16.93 -6.85 -23.68
N ASN A 63 16.70 -6.35 -24.90
CA ASN A 63 17.28 -5.10 -25.43
C ASN A 63 16.30 -3.93 -25.45
N THR A 64 15.19 -4.02 -24.71
CA THR A 64 14.14 -3.00 -24.70
C THR A 64 14.07 -2.33 -23.34
N GLY A 65 14.38 -1.04 -23.26
CA GLY A 65 14.09 -0.19 -22.11
C GLY A 65 12.62 0.24 -22.13
N ARG A 66 11.99 0.42 -20.97
CA ARG A 66 10.58 0.81 -20.90
C ARG A 66 10.32 1.83 -19.79
N ILE A 67 9.33 2.68 -20.01
CA ILE A 67 8.70 3.46 -18.96
C ILE A 67 7.34 2.82 -18.69
N ARG A 68 7.10 2.39 -17.45
CA ARG A 68 5.85 1.81 -16.97
C ARG A 68 5.09 2.86 -16.17
N ILE A 69 3.77 2.73 -16.09
CA ILE A 69 2.92 3.59 -15.25
C ILE A 69 2.31 2.71 -14.18
N PHE A 70 2.45 3.14 -12.93
CA PHE A 70 1.64 2.65 -11.83
C PHE A 70 0.61 3.72 -11.49
N ASP A 71 -0.66 3.33 -11.54
CA ASP A 71 -1.79 4.16 -11.19
C ASP A 71 -2.03 4.07 -9.68
N LEU A 72 -1.76 5.16 -8.97
CA LEU A 72 -1.90 5.29 -7.52
C LEU A 72 -3.37 5.28 -7.08
N THR A 73 -4.31 5.63 -7.97
CA THR A 73 -5.75 5.67 -7.65
C THR A 73 -6.37 4.29 -7.65
N THR A 74 -5.89 3.41 -8.53
CA THR A 74 -6.37 2.03 -8.66
C THR A 74 -5.40 0.99 -8.07
N ASN A 75 -4.21 1.41 -7.64
CA ASN A 75 -3.12 0.54 -7.21
C ASN A 75 -2.75 -0.53 -8.25
N MET A 76 -2.78 -0.16 -9.53
CA MET A 76 -2.51 -1.08 -10.63
C MET A 76 -1.34 -0.64 -11.51
N LEU A 77 -0.46 -1.60 -11.83
CA LEU A 77 0.53 -1.43 -12.88
C LEU A 77 -0.17 -1.53 -14.24
N LEU A 78 -0.09 -0.48 -15.05
CA LEU A 78 -0.68 -0.51 -16.39
C LEU A 78 0.03 -1.53 -17.28
N SER A 79 -0.76 -2.28 -18.03
CA SER A 79 -0.28 -3.34 -18.92
C SER A 79 0.51 -2.80 -20.11
N THR A 80 0.10 -1.63 -20.62
CA THR A 80 0.78 -0.95 -21.73
C THR A 80 1.86 -0.02 -21.17
N PRO A 81 3.13 -0.14 -21.59
CA PRO A 81 4.17 0.80 -21.20
C PRO A 81 3.90 2.18 -21.80
N PHE A 82 4.24 3.24 -21.05
CA PHE A 82 4.20 4.62 -21.52
C PHE A 82 5.11 4.84 -22.74
N LEU A 83 6.33 4.29 -22.69
CA LEU A 83 7.30 4.31 -23.77
C LEU A 83 8.08 2.99 -23.79
N SER A 84 8.51 2.56 -24.97
CA SER A 84 9.48 1.48 -25.14
C SER A 84 10.46 1.81 -26.27
N LEU A 85 11.73 1.49 -26.07
CA LEU A 85 12.79 1.77 -27.03
C LEU A 85 13.94 0.76 -26.94
N SER A 86 14.70 0.62 -28.03
CA SER A 86 15.89 -0.22 -28.05
C SER A 86 17.07 0.45 -27.36
N VAL A 87 17.75 -0.30 -26.49
CA VAL A 87 18.89 0.17 -25.69
C VAL A 87 20.06 -0.82 -25.81
N SER A 88 21.29 -0.34 -25.57
CA SER A 88 22.41 -1.24 -25.30
C SER A 88 22.29 -1.88 -23.93
N THR A 89 22.96 -3.03 -23.74
CA THR A 89 22.76 -3.91 -22.59
C THR A 89 24.07 -4.36 -21.94
N SER A 90 25.20 -3.76 -22.28
CA SER A 90 26.48 -4.10 -21.64
C SER A 90 26.58 -3.43 -20.26
N SER A 91 26.91 -4.18 -19.21
CA SER A 91 27.12 -3.65 -17.85
C SER A 91 25.98 -2.70 -17.40
N GLU A 92 26.26 -1.41 -17.17
CA GLU A 92 25.31 -0.41 -16.65
C GLU A 92 24.37 0.18 -17.72
N GLN A 93 24.62 -0.12 -18.98
CA GLN A 93 23.87 0.41 -20.11
C GLN A 93 22.38 0.02 -20.10
N GLY A 94 21.53 0.94 -20.53
CA GLY A 94 20.08 0.77 -20.62
C GLY A 94 19.35 2.11 -20.76
N LEU A 95 18.08 2.12 -20.37
CA LEU A 95 17.33 3.34 -20.05
C LEU A 95 17.64 3.72 -18.60
N LEU A 96 18.15 4.92 -18.34
CA LEU A 96 18.82 5.24 -17.06
C LEU A 96 18.20 6.42 -16.29
N GLY A 97 17.57 7.37 -16.98
CA GLY A 97 16.90 8.50 -16.32
C GLY A 97 15.78 9.10 -17.17
N MET A 98 14.85 9.78 -16.49
CA MET A 98 13.84 10.62 -17.14
C MET A 98 13.59 11.89 -16.34
N ALA A 99 13.14 12.94 -17.02
CA ALA A 99 12.63 14.15 -16.38
C ALA A 99 11.43 14.67 -17.17
N PHE A 100 10.36 15.03 -16.50
CA PHE A 100 9.26 15.78 -17.11
C PHE A 100 9.64 17.25 -17.19
N HIS A 101 9.27 17.92 -18.29
CA HIS A 101 9.42 19.36 -18.38
C HIS A 101 8.61 20.06 -17.27
N PRO A 102 9.08 21.17 -16.67
CA PRO A 102 8.30 21.91 -15.68
C PRO A 102 6.89 22.27 -16.16
N ASP A 103 6.76 22.70 -17.42
CA ASP A 103 5.48 22.96 -18.10
C ASP A 103 4.82 21.72 -18.75
N TYR A 104 5.06 20.50 -18.25
CA TYR A 104 4.54 19.26 -18.85
C TYR A 104 3.02 19.26 -19.07
N ASP A 105 2.24 19.84 -18.14
CA ASP A 105 0.78 19.95 -18.28
C ASP A 105 0.36 20.74 -19.53
N SER A 106 1.17 21.71 -19.94
CA SER A 106 0.91 22.55 -21.12
C SER A 106 1.54 22.00 -22.40
N ASN A 107 2.78 21.51 -22.33
CA ASN A 107 3.55 21.15 -23.53
C ASN A 107 3.65 19.63 -23.77
N GLY A 108 3.40 18.82 -22.75
CA GLY A 108 3.49 17.36 -22.80
C GLY A 108 4.90 16.81 -22.98
N TYR A 109 5.95 17.63 -22.77
CA TYR A 109 7.34 17.25 -23.01
C TYR A 109 8.00 16.54 -21.84
N PHE A 110 8.69 15.46 -22.14
CA PHE A 110 9.54 14.77 -21.20
C PHE A 110 10.84 14.34 -21.87
N PHE A 111 11.86 14.11 -21.08
CA PHE A 111 13.22 13.82 -21.51
C PHE A 111 13.64 12.48 -20.95
N ILE A 112 14.44 11.75 -21.71
CA ILE A 112 15.04 10.49 -21.28
C ILE A 112 16.54 10.53 -21.50
N ASN A 113 17.29 9.85 -20.62
CA ASN A 113 18.69 9.55 -20.79
C ASN A 113 18.85 8.03 -20.90
N TYR A 114 19.42 7.58 -22.03
CA TYR A 114 19.63 6.17 -22.30
C TYR A 114 20.90 5.95 -23.12
N THR A 115 21.42 4.73 -23.10
CA THR A 115 22.49 4.31 -24.00
C THR A 115 21.91 3.64 -25.24
N ASN A 116 22.13 4.23 -26.41
CA ASN A 116 21.65 3.67 -27.68
C ASN A 116 22.35 2.35 -28.03
N THR A 117 21.93 1.68 -29.11
CA THR A 117 22.49 0.38 -29.52
C THR A 117 23.96 0.42 -29.94
N SER A 118 24.55 1.61 -30.12
CA SER A 118 25.97 1.82 -30.36
C SER A 118 26.76 2.12 -29.06
N GLY A 119 26.10 2.07 -27.89
CA GLY A 119 26.71 2.35 -26.59
C GLY A 119 26.91 3.84 -26.29
N THR A 120 26.34 4.75 -27.09
CA THR A 120 26.43 6.21 -26.87
C THR A 120 25.33 6.67 -25.93
N THR A 121 25.64 7.53 -24.96
CA THR A 121 24.64 8.22 -24.13
C THR A 121 23.85 9.19 -25.00
N VAL A 122 22.53 9.14 -24.91
CA VAL A 122 21.60 9.99 -25.64
C VAL A 122 20.62 10.60 -24.63
N VAL A 123 20.57 11.93 -24.61
CA VAL A 123 19.45 12.68 -24.02
C VAL A 123 18.50 13.02 -25.15
N ALA A 124 17.23 12.62 -25.02
CA ALA A 124 16.21 12.84 -26.04
C ALA A 124 14.92 13.37 -25.43
N ARG A 125 14.29 14.33 -26.10
CA ARG A 125 12.96 14.83 -25.79
C ARG A 125 11.91 14.02 -26.53
N TYR A 126 10.83 13.71 -25.84
CA TYR A 126 9.60 13.13 -26.37
C TYR A 126 8.41 13.99 -25.94
N GLN A 127 7.26 13.74 -26.56
CA GLN A 127 5.99 14.33 -26.20
C GLN A 127 4.97 13.23 -25.90
N VAL A 128 4.08 13.45 -24.93
CA VAL A 128 2.92 12.61 -24.68
C VAL A 128 1.98 12.60 -25.90
N SER A 129 1.28 11.48 -26.11
CA SER A 129 0.23 11.41 -27.13
C SER A 129 -1.07 12.05 -26.64
N SER A 130 -2.14 11.99 -27.45
CA SER A 130 -3.48 12.38 -26.98
C SER A 130 -4.02 11.45 -25.87
N ASN A 131 -3.45 10.26 -25.71
CA ASN A 131 -3.67 9.43 -24.53
C ASN A 131 -2.57 9.76 -23.49
N PRO A 132 -2.93 10.27 -22.30
CA PRO A 132 -1.95 10.70 -21.30
C PRO A 132 -1.11 9.53 -20.76
N ASN A 133 -1.56 8.28 -20.93
CA ASN A 133 -0.85 7.07 -20.52
C ASN A 133 0.08 6.51 -21.62
N ILE A 134 0.23 7.20 -22.76
CA ILE A 134 1.07 6.75 -23.88
C ILE A 134 1.90 7.91 -24.44
N ALA A 135 3.20 7.72 -24.56
CA ALA A 135 4.09 8.64 -25.26
C ALA A 135 3.95 8.52 -26.78
N ASN A 136 4.07 9.65 -27.49
CA ASN A 136 4.22 9.63 -28.95
C ASN A 136 5.66 9.26 -29.31
N SER A 137 5.92 7.99 -29.61
CA SER A 137 7.26 7.50 -29.96
C SER A 137 7.87 8.18 -31.20
N GLY A 138 7.04 8.71 -32.10
CA GLY A 138 7.48 9.45 -33.29
C GLY A 138 7.91 10.90 -33.03
N SER A 139 7.74 11.41 -31.81
CA SER A 139 8.12 12.78 -31.43
C SER A 139 9.59 12.94 -31.00
N ALA A 140 10.34 11.84 -30.98
CA ALA A 140 11.72 11.79 -30.49
C ALA A 140 12.60 12.87 -31.15
N THR A 141 13.22 13.72 -30.33
CA THR A 141 14.22 14.69 -30.76
C THR A 141 15.48 14.52 -29.91
N THR A 142 16.62 14.25 -30.54
CA THR A 142 17.91 14.20 -29.84
C THR A 142 18.31 15.58 -29.36
N VAL A 143 18.59 15.71 -28.07
CA VAL A 143 19.05 16.93 -27.40
C VAL A 143 20.57 16.92 -27.31
N LEU A 144 21.14 15.88 -26.72
CA LEU A 144 22.58 15.75 -26.49
C LEU A 144 23.02 14.30 -26.70
N THR A 145 24.22 14.11 -27.25
CA THR A 145 24.87 12.80 -27.35
C THR A 145 26.29 12.86 -26.81
N ILE A 146 26.67 11.87 -26.01
CA ILE A 146 28.01 11.77 -25.41
C ILE A 146 28.57 10.38 -25.70
N SER A 147 29.72 10.32 -26.36
CA SER A 147 30.43 9.07 -26.61
C SER A 147 30.96 8.48 -25.32
N GLN A 148 30.62 7.21 -25.06
CA GLN A 148 31.10 6.45 -23.90
C GLN A 148 32.24 5.53 -24.33
N PRO A 149 33.46 5.65 -23.75
CA PRO A 149 34.56 4.77 -24.10
C PRO A 149 34.46 3.38 -23.46
N TYR A 150 33.67 3.23 -22.38
CA TYR A 150 33.38 1.96 -21.73
C TYR A 150 31.88 1.81 -21.42
N SER A 151 31.46 0.59 -21.09
CA SER A 151 30.05 0.28 -20.79
C SER A 151 29.63 0.49 -19.35
N ASN A 152 30.51 1.08 -18.52
CA ASN A 152 30.27 1.40 -17.13
C ASN A 152 30.61 2.87 -16.86
N HIS A 153 30.18 3.37 -15.72
CA HIS A 153 30.13 4.76 -15.31
C HIS A 153 29.44 5.65 -16.34
N ASN A 154 28.24 5.23 -16.75
CA ASN A 154 27.47 6.00 -17.71
C ASN A 154 26.67 7.15 -17.06
N GLY A 155 26.64 7.23 -15.72
CA GLY A 155 25.72 8.09 -14.97
C GLY A 155 24.28 7.77 -15.35
N GLY A 156 23.51 8.79 -15.70
CA GLY A 156 22.22 8.59 -16.35
C GLY A 156 21.07 9.37 -15.73
N MET A 157 21.23 9.88 -14.51
CA MET A 157 20.24 10.74 -13.90
C MET A 157 20.14 12.07 -14.67
N ILE A 158 18.90 12.53 -14.85
CA ILE A 158 18.57 13.84 -15.38
C ILE A 158 17.44 14.41 -14.54
N SER A 159 17.46 15.72 -14.27
CA SER A 159 16.40 16.40 -13.52
C SER A 159 16.35 17.86 -13.93
N PHE A 160 15.16 18.47 -13.86
CA PHE A 160 15.08 19.92 -13.93
C PHE A 160 15.47 20.51 -12.57
N GLY A 161 16.29 21.56 -12.60
CA GLY A 161 16.60 22.37 -11.44
C GLY A 161 15.45 23.33 -11.11
N PRO A 162 15.47 23.95 -9.92
CA PRO A 162 14.50 24.99 -9.54
C PRO A 162 14.57 26.24 -10.43
N ASP A 163 15.64 26.39 -11.20
CA ASP A 163 15.85 27.43 -12.19
C ASP A 163 15.25 27.12 -13.57
N GLY A 164 14.66 25.93 -13.75
CA GLY A 164 14.00 25.52 -14.99
C GLY A 164 14.93 24.91 -16.05
N TYR A 165 16.23 24.75 -15.75
CA TYR A 165 17.16 24.13 -16.69
C TYR A 165 17.29 22.62 -16.47
N LEU A 166 17.68 21.89 -17.52
CA LEU A 166 17.90 20.46 -17.45
C LEU A 166 19.33 20.17 -16.97
N TYR A 167 19.45 19.52 -15.82
CA TYR A 167 20.69 19.01 -15.28
C TYR A 167 20.92 17.56 -15.69
N ILE A 168 22.17 17.23 -16.03
CA ILE A 168 22.56 15.90 -16.52
C ILE A 168 23.82 15.45 -15.79
N GLY A 169 23.70 14.34 -15.04
CA GLY A 169 24.83 13.70 -14.38
C GLY A 169 25.51 12.71 -15.32
N THR A 170 26.78 12.97 -15.63
CA THR A 170 27.60 12.11 -16.49
C THR A 170 28.72 11.47 -15.68
N GLY A 171 28.80 10.14 -15.70
CA GLY A 171 29.99 9.47 -15.17
C GLY A 171 31.22 9.78 -16.02
N ASP A 172 32.40 9.48 -15.48
CA ASP A 172 33.67 9.64 -16.15
C ASP A 172 33.77 8.80 -17.42
N GLY A 173 32.87 7.84 -17.61
CA GLY A 173 32.75 6.97 -18.77
C GLY A 173 33.53 5.67 -18.64
N GLY A 174 33.93 5.28 -17.43
CA GLY A 174 34.30 3.92 -17.07
C GLY A 174 35.80 3.65 -17.02
N SER A 175 36.13 2.38 -16.78
CA SER A 175 37.47 1.91 -16.35
C SER A 175 37.86 2.39 -14.94
N GLY A 176 38.92 1.80 -14.38
CA GLY A 176 39.43 2.15 -13.06
C GLY A 176 40.30 3.40 -13.09
N GLY A 177 40.07 4.33 -12.17
CA GLY A 177 40.93 5.50 -11.93
C GLY A 177 40.91 6.57 -13.03
N ASP A 178 39.84 6.62 -13.83
CA ASP A 178 39.65 7.56 -14.94
C ASP A 178 40.92 7.78 -15.79
N PRO A 179 41.35 6.79 -16.60
CA PRO A 179 42.63 6.85 -17.30
C PRO A 179 42.75 8.06 -18.25
N GLY A 180 41.61 8.55 -18.76
CA GLY A 180 41.54 9.71 -19.66
C GLY A 180 41.60 11.07 -18.96
N ASN A 181 41.63 11.12 -17.63
CA ASN A 181 41.51 12.37 -16.85
C ASN A 181 40.23 13.15 -17.21
N ARG A 182 39.18 12.45 -17.63
CA ARG A 182 37.96 13.04 -18.16
C ARG A 182 37.21 13.85 -17.11
N ALA A 183 37.20 13.39 -15.85
CA ALA A 183 36.52 14.10 -14.77
C ALA A 183 37.13 15.49 -14.49
N GLN A 184 38.46 15.61 -14.58
CA GLN A 184 39.20 16.86 -14.38
C GLN A 184 39.41 17.68 -15.66
N ASP A 185 39.36 17.06 -16.84
CA ASP A 185 39.41 17.75 -18.11
C ASP A 185 38.07 18.44 -18.37
N ILE A 186 38.12 19.76 -18.51
CA ILE A 186 36.95 20.63 -18.71
C ILE A 186 36.85 21.15 -20.15
N THR A 187 37.71 20.72 -21.07
CA THR A 187 37.75 21.27 -22.45
C THR A 187 37.57 20.18 -23.49
N GLY A 188 36.47 20.24 -24.24
CA GLY A 188 36.06 19.20 -25.18
C GLY A 188 35.68 17.88 -24.50
N GLN A 189 35.18 17.95 -23.27
CA GLN A 189 34.90 16.81 -22.41
C GLN A 189 33.65 17.01 -21.55
N LEU A 190 32.66 16.14 -21.77
CA LEU A 190 31.38 16.16 -21.05
C LEU A 190 31.21 14.97 -20.08
N LEU A 191 32.22 14.13 -19.90
CA LEU A 191 32.21 13.01 -18.94
C LEU A 191 32.79 13.42 -17.58
N GLY A 192 32.24 12.86 -16.51
CA GLY A 192 32.61 13.17 -15.12
C GLY A 192 32.19 14.60 -14.73
N LYS A 193 30.97 14.98 -15.12
CA LYS A 193 30.41 16.33 -14.99
C LYS A 193 28.97 16.29 -14.46
N MET A 194 28.58 17.37 -13.80
CA MET A 194 27.20 17.85 -13.84
C MET A 194 27.10 18.84 -15.00
N LEU A 195 26.20 18.60 -15.95
CA LEU A 195 25.90 19.53 -17.04
C LEU A 195 24.60 20.28 -16.74
N ARG A 196 24.45 21.50 -17.23
CA ARG A 196 23.24 22.33 -17.13
C ARG A 196 22.95 23.00 -18.47
N ILE A 197 21.81 22.68 -19.08
CA ILE A 197 21.42 23.16 -20.42
C ILE A 197 19.98 23.66 -20.45
N ASP A 198 19.69 24.60 -21.35
CA ASP A 198 18.35 25.10 -21.62
C ASP A 198 17.73 24.35 -22.81
N VAL A 199 16.62 23.64 -22.55
CA VAL A 199 15.94 22.79 -23.53
C VAL A 199 14.69 23.42 -24.15
N ASP A 200 14.38 24.69 -23.84
CA ASP A 200 13.26 25.43 -24.43
C ASP A 200 13.51 25.83 -25.89
N SER A 201 14.78 25.78 -26.31
CA SER A 201 15.18 25.86 -27.72
C SER A 201 15.86 24.56 -28.14
N LEU A 202 15.62 24.09 -29.37
CA LEU A 202 16.22 22.85 -29.86
C LEU A 202 17.50 23.10 -30.66
N PRO A 203 18.54 22.24 -30.54
CA PRO A 203 18.56 21.04 -29.70
C PRO A 203 18.68 21.35 -28.19
N TYR A 204 19.37 22.43 -27.83
CA TYR A 204 19.40 23.13 -26.53
C TYR A 204 20.12 24.47 -26.73
N SER A 205 20.10 25.34 -25.73
CA SER A 205 20.99 26.49 -25.60
C SER A 205 21.75 26.46 -24.27
N ILE A 206 22.75 27.32 -24.13
CA ILE A 206 23.57 27.43 -22.93
C ILE A 206 22.98 28.54 -22.04
N PRO A 207 22.65 28.25 -20.77
CA PRO A 207 22.34 29.29 -19.79
C PRO A 207 23.49 30.28 -19.65
N ALA A 208 23.21 31.57 -19.80
CA ALA A 208 24.25 32.61 -19.83
C ALA A 208 25.03 32.75 -18.51
N ASP A 209 24.49 32.22 -17.43
CA ASP A 209 25.04 32.18 -16.07
C ASP A 209 25.78 30.87 -15.76
N ASN A 210 25.95 29.95 -16.73
CA ASN A 210 26.82 28.79 -16.53
C ASN A 210 28.27 29.24 -16.23
N PRO A 211 28.98 28.53 -15.32
CA PRO A 211 30.25 28.99 -14.73
C PRO A 211 31.41 29.06 -15.73
N PHE A 212 31.31 28.35 -16.86
CA PHE A 212 32.37 28.32 -17.88
C PHE A 212 32.10 29.20 -19.11
N VAL A 213 30.94 29.88 -19.16
CA VAL A 213 30.59 30.76 -20.28
C VAL A 213 31.60 31.88 -20.46
N GLY A 214 32.23 31.91 -21.63
CA GLY A 214 33.20 32.95 -21.99
C GLY A 214 34.55 32.85 -21.27
N VAL A 215 34.81 31.74 -20.57
CA VAL A 215 36.10 31.41 -19.95
C VAL A 215 36.60 30.04 -20.43
N SER A 216 37.67 29.52 -19.85
CA SER A 216 38.20 28.21 -20.23
C SER A 216 37.35 27.10 -19.62
N GLY A 217 36.70 26.32 -20.49
CA GLY A 217 35.84 25.19 -20.12
C GLY A 217 34.76 25.01 -21.19
N ASP A 218 34.11 23.85 -21.22
CA ASP A 218 32.91 23.66 -22.03
C ASP A 218 31.72 24.34 -21.35
N ASP A 219 30.97 25.09 -22.13
CA ASP A 219 29.90 25.97 -21.67
C ASP A 219 28.73 25.22 -21.01
N GLU A 220 28.56 23.92 -21.31
CA GLU A 220 27.56 23.03 -20.72
C GLU A 220 27.85 22.65 -19.26
N ILE A 221 29.10 22.79 -18.81
CA ILE A 221 29.53 22.30 -17.50
C ILE A 221 28.95 23.19 -16.40
N TRP A 222 28.27 22.56 -15.43
CA TRP A 222 27.85 23.18 -14.18
C TRP A 222 28.82 22.87 -13.04
N ALA A 223 29.23 21.63 -12.90
CA ALA A 223 30.24 21.19 -11.94
C ALA A 223 31.04 20.01 -12.52
N TYR A 224 32.20 19.72 -11.96
CA TYR A 224 33.10 18.70 -12.49
C TYR A 224 33.85 17.96 -11.39
N GLY A 225 34.67 16.98 -11.79
CA GLY A 225 35.42 16.17 -10.85
C GLY A 225 34.56 15.11 -10.15
N ILE A 226 33.65 14.49 -10.91
CA ILE A 226 32.73 13.45 -10.42
C ILE A 226 33.03 12.14 -11.17
N ARG A 227 32.87 10.99 -10.51
CA ARG A 227 33.19 9.66 -11.04
C ARG A 227 32.01 8.99 -11.74
N ASN A 228 30.91 8.78 -11.06
CA ASN A 228 29.70 8.15 -11.54
C ASN A 228 28.51 8.61 -10.67
N PRO A 229 27.95 9.80 -10.93
CA PRO A 229 26.82 10.35 -10.19
C PRO A 229 25.56 9.55 -10.56
N TRP A 230 25.39 8.39 -9.93
CA TRP A 230 24.35 7.44 -10.29
C TRP A 230 22.97 8.05 -10.06
N ARG A 231 22.76 8.70 -8.92
CA ARG A 231 21.55 9.49 -8.63
C ARG A 231 21.93 10.83 -8.00
N PHE A 232 21.27 11.87 -8.46
CA PHE A 232 21.24 13.19 -7.82
C PHE A 232 19.80 13.68 -7.79
N SER A 233 19.48 14.56 -6.86
CA SER A 233 18.16 15.17 -6.74
C SER A 233 18.27 16.60 -6.22
N PHE A 234 17.25 17.40 -6.49
CA PHE A 234 17.08 18.70 -5.87
C PHE A 234 16.11 18.56 -4.71
N ASP A 235 16.45 19.14 -3.56
CA ASP A 235 15.50 19.35 -2.49
C ASP A 235 14.41 20.33 -2.96
N ARG A 236 13.14 19.88 -2.98
CA ARG A 236 12.01 20.68 -3.47
C ARG A 236 11.77 21.96 -2.69
N ASP A 237 12.21 22.03 -1.43
CA ASP A 237 11.97 23.18 -0.55
C ASP A 237 13.11 24.20 -0.64
N THR A 238 14.36 23.73 -0.59
CA THR A 238 15.54 24.61 -0.54
C THR A 238 16.19 24.84 -1.90
N GLY A 239 16.02 23.91 -2.84
CA GLY A 239 16.71 23.90 -4.12
C GLY A 239 18.15 23.34 -4.06
N ASP A 240 18.59 22.83 -2.90
CA ASP A 240 19.93 22.24 -2.77
C ASP A 240 20.03 20.95 -3.58
N MET A 241 21.14 20.75 -4.29
CA MET A 241 21.39 19.55 -5.09
C MET A 241 22.22 18.53 -4.30
N TYR A 242 21.68 17.34 -4.11
CA TYR A 242 22.37 16.21 -3.50
C TYR A 242 22.88 15.28 -4.60
N ILE A 243 24.16 14.92 -4.57
CA ILE A 243 24.79 14.07 -5.57
C ILE A 243 25.38 12.86 -4.85
N ALA A 244 24.88 11.65 -5.13
CA ALA A 244 25.54 10.44 -4.68
C ALA A 244 26.48 9.94 -5.78
N ASP A 245 27.78 10.04 -5.51
CA ASP A 245 28.82 9.66 -6.44
C ASP A 245 29.41 8.30 -6.07
N VAL A 246 29.43 7.37 -7.03
CA VAL A 246 29.90 6.00 -6.78
C VAL A 246 31.42 5.97 -6.78
N GLY A 247 31.96 5.45 -5.68
CA GLY A 247 33.39 5.30 -5.41
C GLY A 247 34.16 4.37 -6.35
N GLN A 248 35.49 4.47 -6.32
CA GLN A 248 36.37 3.60 -7.10
C GLN A 248 36.52 2.22 -6.47
N ASN A 249 37.06 2.14 -5.25
CA ASN A 249 37.29 0.89 -4.52
C ASN A 249 37.27 1.07 -2.99
N ALA A 250 37.32 2.30 -2.48
CA ALA A 250 37.61 2.58 -1.08
C ALA A 250 36.49 3.36 -0.39
N TYR A 251 35.92 4.37 -1.03
CA TYR A 251 34.94 5.26 -0.40
C TYR A 251 33.79 5.57 -1.32
N GLU A 252 32.59 5.54 -0.76
CA GLU A 252 31.37 6.08 -1.37
C GLU A 252 31.04 7.44 -0.77
N GLU A 253 30.39 8.32 -1.54
CA GLU A 253 30.19 9.70 -1.11
C GLU A 253 28.84 10.32 -1.49
N VAL A 254 28.46 11.32 -0.70
CA VAL A 254 27.37 12.26 -1.01
C VAL A 254 27.92 13.68 -0.96
N ASP A 255 27.87 14.36 -2.09
CA ASP A 255 28.10 15.80 -2.20
C ASP A 255 26.79 16.57 -2.09
N VAL A 256 26.87 17.80 -1.61
CA VAL A 256 25.74 18.73 -1.62
C VAL A 256 26.19 20.06 -2.20
N GLN A 257 25.49 20.49 -3.24
CA GLN A 257 25.65 21.82 -3.83
C GLN A 257 24.54 22.73 -3.31
N PRO A 258 24.88 23.81 -2.58
CA PRO A 258 23.88 24.75 -2.09
C PRO A 258 23.10 25.40 -3.24
N ALA A 259 21.81 25.66 -3.03
CA ALA A 259 20.93 26.29 -4.03
C ALA A 259 21.40 27.66 -4.53
N ASN A 260 22.20 28.36 -3.71
CA ASN A 260 22.78 29.66 -4.03
C ASN A 260 24.17 29.58 -4.68
N SER A 261 24.64 28.38 -5.02
CA SER A 261 25.86 28.17 -5.78
C SER A 261 25.75 28.83 -7.16
N VAL A 262 26.90 29.29 -7.67
CA VAL A 262 27.06 29.84 -9.03
C VAL A 262 27.67 28.81 -9.99
N GLY A 263 27.77 27.54 -9.57
CA GLY A 263 28.46 26.49 -10.30
C GLY A 263 29.99 26.62 -10.26
N GLY A 264 30.65 25.64 -10.88
CA GLY A 264 32.11 25.57 -11.04
C GLY A 264 32.81 24.74 -9.98
N GLU A 265 32.07 24.11 -9.07
CA GLU A 265 32.62 23.20 -8.06
C GLU A 265 33.38 22.05 -8.71
N ASN A 266 34.53 21.73 -8.10
CA ASN A 266 35.33 20.56 -8.41
C ASN A 266 35.21 19.58 -7.26
N TYR A 267 34.48 18.48 -7.45
CA TYR A 267 34.28 17.44 -6.44
C TYR A 267 35.48 16.48 -6.31
N GLY A 268 36.54 16.73 -7.08
CA GLY A 268 37.86 16.18 -6.79
C GLY A 268 38.20 14.88 -7.51
N TRP A 269 37.25 14.07 -7.99
CA TRP A 269 37.58 12.89 -8.80
C TRP A 269 38.32 13.28 -10.10
N ARG A 270 39.42 12.67 -10.50
CA ARG A 270 40.10 11.46 -9.99
C ARG A 270 41.20 11.69 -8.97
N CYS A 271 41.37 12.92 -8.51
CA CYS A 271 42.43 13.29 -7.59
C CYS A 271 42.15 12.72 -6.19
N TYR A 272 40.88 12.75 -5.79
CA TYR A 272 40.37 12.28 -4.51
C TYR A 272 39.22 11.29 -4.74
N GLU A 273 39.02 10.39 -3.78
CA GLU A 273 37.90 9.46 -3.67
C GLU A 273 37.37 9.62 -2.25
N GLY A 274 36.19 10.22 -2.08
CA GLY A 274 35.87 10.86 -0.81
C GLY A 274 36.75 12.09 -0.58
N ASP A 275 37.10 12.34 0.68
CA ASP A 275 38.12 13.33 1.05
C ASP A 275 39.57 12.78 1.02
N HIS A 276 39.76 11.55 0.52
CA HIS A 276 41.04 10.82 0.54
C HIS A 276 41.78 10.93 -0.78
N ALA A 277 43.10 11.11 -0.71
CA ALA A 277 43.94 11.16 -1.91
C ALA A 277 43.92 9.80 -2.65
N TYR A 278 43.57 9.83 -3.95
CA TYR A 278 43.59 8.66 -4.83
C TYR A 278 44.76 8.74 -5.84
N ASN A 279 44.69 9.68 -6.78
CA ASN A 279 45.75 9.93 -7.76
C ASN A 279 45.94 11.43 -7.97
N THR A 280 46.74 12.06 -7.11
CA THR A 280 46.97 13.51 -7.12
C THR A 280 47.98 13.97 -8.18
N SER A 281 48.42 13.09 -9.08
CA SER A 281 49.38 13.43 -10.14
C SER A 281 48.75 14.39 -11.15
N GLY A 282 49.28 15.61 -11.24
CA GLY A 282 48.77 16.64 -12.16
C GLY A 282 47.47 17.32 -11.69
N CYS A 283 47.08 17.09 -10.43
CA CYS A 283 45.86 17.64 -9.86
C CYS A 283 46.04 19.07 -9.33
N PRO A 284 44.98 19.89 -9.37
CA PRO A 284 44.89 21.11 -8.56
C PRO A 284 45.12 20.81 -7.06
N GLY A 285 45.49 21.84 -6.30
CA GLY A 285 45.63 21.70 -4.85
C GLY A 285 44.31 21.35 -4.18
N SER A 286 44.33 20.55 -3.10
CA SER A 286 43.10 20.15 -2.38
C SER A 286 42.22 21.33 -1.96
N SER A 287 42.81 22.50 -1.70
CA SER A 287 42.08 23.73 -1.34
C SER A 287 41.18 24.28 -2.44
N THR A 288 41.25 23.77 -3.67
CA THR A 288 40.35 24.14 -4.77
C THR A 288 39.21 23.13 -4.96
N MET A 289 39.16 22.09 -4.14
CA MET A 289 38.14 21.05 -4.22
C MET A 289 37.02 21.33 -3.22
N VAL A 290 35.84 20.81 -3.54
CA VAL A 290 34.72 20.68 -2.60
C VAL A 290 34.64 19.20 -2.24
N PHE A 291 34.75 18.89 -0.95
CA PHE A 291 34.69 17.52 -0.46
C PHE A 291 33.26 17.16 -0.03
N PRO A 292 32.92 15.86 -0.03
CA PRO A 292 31.57 15.42 0.28
C PRO A 292 31.15 15.76 1.71
N VAL A 293 29.84 15.93 1.90
CA VAL A 293 29.26 16.15 3.24
C VAL A 293 29.15 14.84 4.02
N HIS A 294 29.16 13.71 3.31
CA HIS A 294 29.14 12.37 3.88
C HIS A 294 29.95 11.40 3.02
N GLU A 295 30.76 10.57 3.67
CA GLU A 295 31.45 9.44 3.04
C GLU A 295 31.41 8.21 3.94
N TYR A 296 31.58 7.03 3.35
CA TYR A 296 31.80 5.79 4.08
C TYR A 296 32.67 4.82 3.28
N SER A 297 33.41 3.96 4.01
CA SER A 297 34.28 2.97 3.38
C SER A 297 33.51 1.82 2.73
N GLN A 298 33.93 1.40 1.54
CA GLN A 298 33.56 0.09 0.97
C GLN A 298 34.08 -1.07 1.85
N GLY A 299 33.49 -2.26 1.68
CA GLY A 299 33.79 -3.46 2.45
C GLY A 299 32.90 -3.63 3.69
N GLY A 300 33.46 -4.22 4.75
CA GLY A 300 32.73 -4.44 6.01
C GLY A 300 31.81 -5.68 6.03
N SER A 301 30.99 -5.76 7.07
CA SER A 301 29.94 -6.77 7.25
C SER A 301 28.70 -6.09 7.85
N PRO A 302 27.60 -5.90 7.09
CA PRO A 302 27.41 -6.35 5.70
C PRO A 302 28.34 -5.64 4.70
N TYR A 303 28.59 -6.28 3.55
CA TYR A 303 29.55 -5.81 2.54
C TYR A 303 28.98 -4.65 1.72
N ARG A 304 29.65 -3.49 1.74
CA ARG A 304 29.30 -2.27 1.00
C ARG A 304 30.19 -2.09 -0.22
N CYS A 305 29.65 -1.63 -1.34
CA CYS A 305 30.37 -1.54 -2.60
C CYS A 305 29.94 -0.40 -3.55
N SER A 306 28.74 0.17 -3.36
CA SER A 306 28.21 1.19 -4.27
C SER A 306 27.05 1.92 -3.58
N ILE A 307 27.22 3.23 -3.39
CA ILE A 307 26.10 4.08 -2.98
C ILE A 307 25.03 4.14 -4.07
N THR A 308 23.79 4.25 -3.63
CA THR A 308 22.63 4.59 -4.44
C THR A 308 22.04 5.85 -3.84
N GLY A 309 22.18 6.98 -4.52
CA GLY A 309 21.58 8.23 -4.08
C GLY A 309 20.06 8.18 -4.03
N GLY A 310 19.48 9.18 -3.39
CA GLY A 310 18.03 9.29 -3.27
C GLY A 310 17.56 10.72 -3.17
N TYR A 311 16.68 10.99 -2.20
CA TYR A 311 15.85 12.19 -2.16
C TYR A 311 15.70 12.72 -0.74
N VAL A 312 15.57 14.04 -0.63
CA VAL A 312 15.12 14.70 0.59
C VAL A 312 13.61 14.47 0.72
N TYR A 313 13.17 13.91 1.85
CA TYR A 313 11.76 13.69 2.11
C TYR A 313 11.03 15.03 2.28
N ARG A 314 10.04 15.27 1.41
CA ARG A 314 9.18 16.46 1.43
C ARG A 314 7.68 16.12 1.44
N GLY A 315 7.33 14.85 1.64
CA GLY A 315 5.95 14.38 1.78
C GLY A 315 5.25 14.91 3.02
N SER A 316 3.94 15.15 2.92
CA SER A 316 3.14 15.63 4.06
C SER A 316 2.78 14.50 5.05
N ALA A 317 2.85 13.24 4.62
CA ALA A 317 2.39 12.09 5.39
C ALA A 317 3.26 11.80 6.64
N ILE A 318 4.55 12.15 6.61
CA ILE A 318 5.49 11.87 7.70
C ILE A 318 6.25 13.15 8.07
N PRO A 319 5.62 14.10 8.80
CA PRO A 319 6.20 15.41 9.09
C PRO A 319 7.59 15.35 9.75
N ASP A 320 7.83 14.35 10.59
CA ASP A 320 9.10 14.15 11.30
C ASP A 320 10.28 13.83 10.36
N LEU A 321 10.02 13.46 9.11
CA LEU A 321 11.06 13.20 8.09
C LEU A 321 11.38 14.41 7.23
N GLN A 322 10.68 15.54 7.37
CA GLN A 322 10.97 16.74 6.59
C GLN A 322 12.46 17.11 6.64
N GLY A 323 13.05 17.30 5.46
CA GLY A 323 14.47 17.63 5.29
C GLY A 323 15.45 16.44 5.45
N ALA A 324 14.97 15.22 5.69
CA ALA A 324 15.83 14.04 5.75
C ALA A 324 16.14 13.51 4.34
N TYR A 325 17.41 13.49 3.95
CA TYR A 325 17.90 12.87 2.73
C TYR A 325 18.06 11.37 2.91
N PHE A 326 17.34 10.58 2.12
CA PHE A 326 17.44 9.12 2.08
C PHE A 326 18.37 8.66 0.97
N PHE A 327 19.18 7.65 1.26
CA PHE A 327 20.07 6.99 0.30
C PHE A 327 20.21 5.52 0.68
N GLY A 328 20.71 4.72 -0.27
CA GLY A 328 20.86 3.28 -0.11
C GLY A 328 22.26 2.81 -0.48
N GLU A 329 22.54 1.57 -0.14
CA GLU A 329 23.77 0.89 -0.53
C GLU A 329 23.41 -0.41 -1.26
N TYR A 330 23.90 -0.54 -2.49
CA TYR A 330 23.47 -1.56 -3.44
C TYR A 330 23.82 -2.99 -3.00
N CYS A 331 25.00 -3.22 -2.42
CA CYS A 331 25.47 -4.57 -2.09
C CYS A 331 24.93 -5.12 -0.76
N SER A 332 24.81 -4.27 0.24
CA SER A 332 24.40 -4.58 1.61
C SER A 332 22.91 -4.38 1.83
N ASN A 333 22.23 -3.72 0.89
CA ASN A 333 20.81 -3.34 0.97
C ASN A 333 20.52 -2.41 2.15
N GLN A 334 21.55 -1.70 2.64
CA GLN A 334 21.35 -0.76 3.73
C GLN A 334 20.65 0.51 3.21
N ILE A 335 19.74 1.06 4.00
CA ILE A 335 19.06 2.33 3.73
C ILE A 335 19.39 3.25 4.89
N TRP A 336 19.83 4.45 4.56
CA TRP A 336 20.26 5.44 5.54
C TRP A 336 19.52 6.75 5.29
N SER A 337 19.45 7.57 6.33
CA SER A 337 19.02 8.96 6.20
C SER A 337 19.93 9.90 6.97
N PHE A 338 20.09 11.14 6.52
CA PHE A 338 20.68 12.22 7.30
C PHE A 338 20.01 13.57 6.98
N ARG A 339 20.31 14.61 7.76
CA ARG A 339 19.97 16.01 7.45
C ARG A 339 21.23 16.83 7.26
N TRP A 340 21.30 17.64 6.21
CA TRP A 340 22.39 18.57 6.00
C TRP A 340 22.14 19.89 6.74
N ASP A 341 23.18 20.47 7.33
CA ASP A 341 23.07 21.69 8.15
C ASP A 341 23.34 23.00 7.39
N GLY A 342 23.63 22.92 6.09
CA GLY A 342 23.97 24.07 5.24
C GLY A 342 25.43 24.55 5.34
N GLY A 343 26.23 23.97 6.26
CA GLY A 343 27.61 24.35 6.55
C GLY A 343 28.66 23.28 6.19
N GLY A 344 28.25 22.21 5.51
CA GLY A 344 29.10 21.06 5.17
C GLY A 344 29.04 19.92 6.18
N GLY A 345 28.21 20.02 7.23
CA GLY A 345 27.99 18.97 8.21
C GLY A 345 26.67 18.23 7.99
N ILE A 346 26.61 17.00 8.49
CA ILE A 346 25.37 16.23 8.58
C ILE A 346 24.96 16.01 10.03
N THR A 347 23.66 15.88 10.24
CA THR A 347 23.03 15.53 11.52
C THR A 347 22.07 14.37 11.30
N ASN A 348 21.67 13.68 12.38
CA ASN A 348 20.68 12.60 12.30
C ASN A 348 21.01 11.50 11.28
N LEU A 349 22.29 11.10 11.20
CA LEU A 349 22.67 9.93 10.41
C LEU A 349 22.09 8.68 11.08
N GLU A 350 21.12 8.05 10.42
CA GLU A 350 20.33 6.95 10.96
C GLU A 350 20.30 5.78 9.97
N ASP A 351 20.57 4.56 10.46
CA ASP A 351 20.35 3.31 9.72
C ASP A 351 18.85 2.99 9.77
N ARG A 352 18.20 3.05 8.61
CA ARG A 352 16.75 2.84 8.44
C ARG A 352 16.42 1.43 8.00
N THR A 353 17.39 0.55 7.81
CA THR A 353 17.17 -0.76 7.16
C THR A 353 16.17 -1.63 7.88
N SER A 354 16.30 -1.77 9.21
CA SER A 354 15.38 -2.62 9.98
C SER A 354 13.99 -2.01 10.09
N GLU A 355 13.91 -0.68 10.17
CA GLU A 355 12.66 0.07 10.23
C GLU A 355 11.89 -0.05 8.90
N LEU A 356 12.59 0.06 7.77
CA LEU A 356 12.01 -0.02 6.43
C LEU A 356 11.85 -1.45 5.90
N ALA A 357 11.90 -2.46 6.76
CA ALA A 357 11.63 -3.83 6.37
C ALA A 357 10.23 -3.92 5.70
N PRO A 358 10.13 -4.49 4.49
CA PRO A 358 8.88 -4.40 3.74
C PRO A 358 7.81 -5.34 4.27
N ASN A 359 6.54 -4.94 4.12
CA ASN A 359 5.40 -5.77 4.47
C ASN A 359 5.29 -7.08 3.65
N ALA A 360 5.92 -7.13 2.48
CA ALA A 360 6.02 -8.30 1.63
C ALA A 360 7.24 -8.22 0.72
N GLY A 361 7.83 -9.37 0.39
CA GLY A 361 9.07 -9.42 -0.40
C GLY A 361 10.30 -9.03 0.43
N SER A 362 11.35 -8.57 -0.22
CA SER A 362 12.57 -8.09 0.42
C SER A 362 13.19 -6.99 -0.42
N ILE A 363 13.54 -5.86 0.17
CA ILE A 363 14.29 -4.82 -0.53
C ILE A 363 15.75 -5.32 -0.67
N ALA A 364 16.16 -5.59 -1.89
CA ALA A 364 17.51 -6.00 -2.24
C ALA A 364 18.02 -5.24 -3.47
N ALA A 365 19.34 -5.25 -3.69
CA ALA A 365 19.99 -4.63 -4.85
C ALA A 365 19.41 -3.24 -5.16
N ILE A 366 19.34 -2.38 -4.15
CA ILE A 366 18.66 -1.09 -4.20
C ILE A 366 19.22 -0.31 -5.37
N SER A 367 18.42 -0.11 -6.41
CA SER A 367 18.89 0.45 -7.67
C SER A 367 18.64 1.95 -7.76
N SER A 368 17.68 2.48 -7.01
CA SER A 368 17.34 3.90 -6.97
C SER A 368 16.33 4.18 -5.88
N PHE A 369 16.16 5.46 -5.58
CA PHE A 369 14.94 6.00 -4.99
C PHE A 369 14.17 6.80 -6.05
N GLY A 370 12.98 7.27 -5.69
CA GLY A 370 12.18 8.19 -6.47
C GLY A 370 11.11 8.84 -5.60
N GLU A 371 10.39 9.81 -6.16
CA GLU A 371 9.32 10.51 -5.46
C GLU A 371 8.10 10.77 -6.35
N ASP A 372 6.91 10.81 -5.74
CA ASP A 372 5.68 11.22 -6.43
C ASP A 372 5.49 12.75 -6.41
N ALA A 373 4.40 13.25 -6.99
CA ALA A 373 4.09 14.68 -7.00
C ALA A 373 3.84 15.24 -5.58
N ASN A 374 3.52 14.40 -4.60
CA ASN A 374 3.28 14.78 -3.21
C ASN A 374 4.55 14.75 -2.34
N GLY A 375 5.69 14.27 -2.87
CA GLY A 375 6.95 14.15 -2.14
C GLY A 375 7.06 12.88 -1.28
N ASN A 376 6.18 11.90 -1.50
CA ASN A 376 6.34 10.56 -0.90
C ASN A 376 7.46 9.83 -1.63
N LEU A 377 8.27 9.07 -0.87
CA LEU A 377 9.45 8.41 -1.39
C LEU A 377 9.19 6.94 -1.73
N TYR A 378 9.88 6.47 -2.76
CA TYR A 378 9.85 5.09 -3.23
C TYR A 378 11.25 4.53 -3.34
N VAL A 379 11.40 3.23 -3.11
CA VAL A 379 12.63 2.46 -3.27
C VAL A 379 12.47 1.51 -4.46
N CYS A 380 13.43 1.51 -5.37
CA CYS A 380 13.52 0.56 -6.48
C CYS A 380 14.46 -0.59 -6.11
N ASP A 381 14.00 -1.81 -6.31
CA ASP A 381 14.80 -3.02 -6.23
C ASP A 381 15.08 -3.55 -7.64
N LEU A 382 16.36 -3.76 -7.99
CA LEU A 382 16.76 -4.24 -9.31
C LEU A 382 16.15 -5.61 -9.70
N GLY A 383 15.72 -6.39 -8.72
CA GLY A 383 15.00 -7.66 -8.82
C GLY A 383 13.56 -7.56 -9.33
N GLY A 384 13.02 -6.35 -9.48
CA GLY A 384 11.73 -6.14 -10.16
C GLY A 384 10.60 -5.62 -9.28
N GLU A 385 10.93 -5.05 -8.13
CA GLU A 385 9.97 -4.57 -7.13
C GLU A 385 10.15 -3.07 -6.87
N VAL A 386 9.05 -2.40 -6.50
CA VAL A 386 9.06 -1.00 -6.02
C VAL A 386 8.29 -0.94 -4.72
N PHE A 387 8.85 -0.22 -3.75
CA PHE A 387 8.31 -0.09 -2.41
C PHE A 387 8.09 1.39 -2.08
N ALA A 388 6.95 1.74 -1.47
CA ALA A 388 6.69 3.07 -0.94
C ALA A 388 7.16 3.14 0.52
N ILE A 389 7.91 4.18 0.88
CA ILE A 389 8.24 4.49 2.27
C ILE A 389 7.02 5.13 2.92
N GLN A 390 6.56 4.57 4.03
CA GLN A 390 5.35 4.99 4.72
C GLN A 390 5.59 5.07 6.23
N ALA A 391 4.71 5.81 6.92
CA ALA A 391 4.58 5.66 8.35
C ALA A 391 4.12 4.23 8.62
N ASP A 392 4.81 3.53 9.51
CA ASP A 392 4.28 2.33 10.12
C ASP A 392 3.05 2.74 10.91
N ALA A 393 1.91 2.24 10.47
CA ALA A 393 0.67 2.53 11.17
C ALA A 393 0.74 1.80 12.52
N PRO A 394 0.37 2.45 13.63
CA PRO A 394 0.23 1.72 14.87
C PRO A 394 -0.79 0.60 14.68
N SER A 395 -0.48 -0.59 15.20
CA SER A 395 -1.43 -1.69 15.29
C SER A 395 -2.78 -1.19 15.84
N GLY A 396 -3.87 -1.48 15.13
CA GLY A 396 -5.20 -0.93 15.39
C GLY A 396 -5.46 0.47 14.80
N ALA A 397 -4.78 0.86 13.72
CA ALA A 397 -5.01 2.12 13.03
C ALA A 397 -5.83 1.95 11.75
N CYS A 398 -6.68 2.94 11.49
CA CYS A 398 -7.38 3.13 10.24
C CYS A 398 -6.56 3.95 9.25
N CYS A 399 -6.20 3.38 8.11
CA CYS A 399 -5.44 4.04 7.06
C CYS A 399 -6.31 4.37 5.85
N VAL A 400 -6.56 5.65 5.61
CA VAL A 400 -7.21 6.12 4.37
C VAL A 400 -6.10 6.63 3.45
N GLY A 401 -5.80 5.90 2.37
CA GLY A 401 -4.63 6.18 1.53
C GLY A 401 -3.32 6.05 2.32
N THR A 402 -2.54 7.12 2.42
CA THR A 402 -1.27 7.17 3.17
C THR A 402 -1.41 7.71 4.61
N THR A 403 -2.63 8.06 5.03
CA THR A 403 -2.87 8.66 6.36
C THR A 403 -3.51 7.65 7.30
N CYS A 404 -2.85 7.36 8.42
CA CYS A 404 -3.33 6.43 9.43
C CYS A 404 -3.75 7.16 10.73
N VAL A 405 -4.92 6.81 11.25
CA VAL A 405 -5.49 7.35 12.50
C VAL A 405 -6.00 6.21 13.37
N THR A 406 -5.74 6.25 14.67
CA THR A 406 -6.30 5.26 15.59
C THR A 406 -7.78 5.59 15.83
N LEU A 407 -8.68 4.81 15.23
CA LEU A 407 -10.13 4.90 15.34
C LEU A 407 -10.70 3.48 15.34
N PRO A 408 -11.89 3.23 15.93
CA PRO A 408 -12.53 1.90 15.85
C PRO A 408 -12.67 1.44 14.39
N GLN A 409 -12.46 0.14 14.13
CA GLN A 409 -12.56 -0.46 12.78
C GLN A 409 -13.86 -0.08 12.05
N SER A 410 -14.99 -0.10 12.76
CA SER A 410 -16.30 0.32 12.22
C SER A 410 -16.29 1.77 11.70
N ASN A 411 -15.56 2.66 12.35
CA ASN A 411 -15.44 4.06 11.92
C ASN A 411 -14.45 4.20 10.76
N CYS A 412 -13.49 3.27 10.65
CA CYS A 412 -12.56 3.20 9.54
C CYS A 412 -13.26 2.80 8.24
N GLU A 413 -14.04 1.73 8.29
CA GLU A 413 -14.77 1.18 7.15
C GLU A 413 -15.81 2.19 6.65
N ASN A 414 -16.55 2.82 7.57
CA ASN A 414 -17.47 3.91 7.24
C ASN A 414 -16.77 5.15 6.67
N GLY A 415 -15.49 5.35 6.99
CA GLY A 415 -14.64 6.41 6.47
C GLY A 415 -13.91 6.06 5.16
N GLY A 416 -14.06 4.83 4.66
CA GLY A 416 -13.36 4.33 3.47
C GLY A 416 -11.87 4.05 3.67
N GLY A 417 -11.43 3.76 4.92
CA GLY A 417 -10.05 3.40 5.24
C GLY A 417 -9.83 1.91 5.46
N THR A 418 -8.57 1.49 5.40
CA THR A 418 -8.09 0.14 5.68
C THR A 418 -7.59 0.05 7.12
N TYR A 419 -8.20 -0.80 7.95
CA TYR A 419 -7.77 -0.99 9.33
C TYR A 419 -6.62 -2.00 9.40
N LEU A 420 -5.51 -1.66 10.06
CA LEU A 420 -4.32 -2.51 10.20
C LEU A 420 -4.34 -3.16 11.58
N GLY A 421 -4.88 -4.38 11.67
CA GLY A 421 -5.00 -5.18 12.90
C GLY A 421 -3.65 -5.72 13.41
N ASP A 422 -3.65 -6.19 14.66
CA ASP A 422 -2.47 -6.75 15.32
C ASP A 422 -2.19 -8.18 14.80
N PHE A 423 -1.09 -8.37 14.06
CA PHE A 423 -0.71 -9.67 13.49
C PHE A 423 -0.08 -10.62 14.53
N VAL A 424 -0.78 -10.87 15.63
CA VAL A 424 -0.36 -11.87 16.63
C VAL A 424 -1.56 -12.71 17.07
N GLU A 425 -2.10 -13.49 16.14
CA GLU A 425 -2.34 -14.94 16.25
C GLU A 425 -3.26 -15.41 15.10
N CYS A 426 -2.80 -16.40 14.32
CA CYS A 426 -3.62 -17.05 13.31
C CYS A 426 -4.66 -17.96 13.97
N THR A 427 -5.92 -17.52 14.01
CA THR A 427 -7.11 -18.31 13.67
C THR A 427 -8.23 -17.35 13.30
N ASP A 428 -8.73 -17.50 12.07
CA ASP A 428 -9.99 -16.98 11.53
C ASP A 428 -10.22 -15.47 11.57
N ASP A 429 -9.80 -14.77 10.51
CA ASP A 429 -10.38 -13.47 10.17
C ASP A 429 -10.34 -13.23 8.65
N ILE A 430 -11.46 -13.51 7.99
CA ILE A 430 -11.79 -12.99 6.67
C ILE A 430 -12.80 -11.88 6.96
N CYS A 431 -12.36 -10.63 6.92
CA CYS A 431 -13.17 -9.48 7.33
C CYS A 431 -14.34 -9.22 6.36
N PHE A 432 -15.49 -9.76 6.70
CA PHE A 432 -16.79 -9.10 6.63
C PHE A 432 -17.49 -9.46 7.95
N PRO A 433 -18.14 -8.53 8.68
CA PRO A 433 -18.93 -8.92 9.82
C PRO A 433 -20.03 -9.85 9.29
N ALA A 434 -20.07 -11.06 9.83
CA ALA A 434 -21.22 -11.92 9.61
C ALA A 434 -22.48 -11.15 10.01
N PRO A 435 -23.64 -11.40 9.37
CA PRO A 435 -24.87 -10.71 9.71
C PRO A 435 -25.14 -10.80 11.22
N ASP A 436 -25.79 -9.80 11.80
CA ASP A 436 -25.98 -9.74 13.27
C ASP A 436 -26.63 -11.03 13.83
N ASN A 437 -27.40 -11.72 12.99
CA ASN A 437 -28.07 -12.98 13.29
C ASN A 437 -27.34 -14.24 12.78
N ASP A 438 -26.02 -14.20 12.63
CA ASP A 438 -25.18 -15.33 12.23
C ASP A 438 -25.13 -16.47 13.28
N ASP A 439 -25.52 -16.18 14.52
CA ASP A 439 -25.56 -17.13 15.64
C ASP A 439 -26.94 -17.11 16.32
N CYS A 440 -27.35 -18.24 16.87
CA CYS A 440 -28.60 -18.40 17.60
C CYS A 440 -28.72 -17.50 18.84
N ASP A 441 -27.60 -17.08 19.44
CA ASP A 441 -27.59 -16.13 20.56
C ASP A 441 -28.11 -14.73 20.15
N ASN A 442 -27.99 -14.38 18.86
CA ASN A 442 -28.37 -13.08 18.30
C ASN A 442 -29.42 -13.20 17.18
N ALA A 443 -30.21 -14.26 17.19
CA ALA A 443 -31.22 -14.51 16.17
C ALA A 443 -32.20 -13.33 16.00
N ASP A 444 -32.51 -12.99 14.75
CA ASP A 444 -33.39 -11.88 14.40
C ASP A 444 -34.84 -12.19 14.81
N VAL A 445 -35.43 -11.36 15.66
CA VAL A 445 -36.81 -11.56 16.12
C VAL A 445 -37.79 -11.22 15.00
N VAL A 446 -38.57 -12.21 14.58
CA VAL A 446 -39.56 -12.10 13.50
C VAL A 446 -40.98 -12.40 13.99
N GLY A 447 -41.97 -11.79 13.33
CA GLY A 447 -43.39 -12.06 13.56
C GLY A 447 -44.00 -12.98 12.51
N SER A 448 -45.30 -13.28 12.64
CA SER A 448 -46.03 -14.08 11.67
C SER A 448 -46.05 -13.42 10.27
N GLY A 449 -45.78 -14.18 9.22
CA GLY A 449 -45.72 -13.72 7.84
C GLY A 449 -44.32 -13.74 7.23
N ASN A 450 -44.09 -12.92 6.19
CA ASN A 450 -42.82 -12.86 5.48
C ASN A 450 -41.81 -11.94 6.18
N SER A 451 -40.62 -12.46 6.43
CA SER A 451 -39.43 -11.73 6.86
C SER A 451 -38.29 -11.95 5.87
N THR A 452 -37.59 -10.89 5.49
CA THR A 452 -36.42 -10.97 4.60
C THR A 452 -35.18 -11.28 5.41
N PHE A 453 -34.26 -12.05 4.85
CA PHE A 453 -32.95 -12.33 5.44
C PHE A 453 -31.85 -12.21 4.38
N ASN A 454 -30.60 -12.02 4.82
CA ASN A 454 -29.42 -12.06 3.95
C ASN A 454 -28.30 -12.84 4.64
N SER A 455 -27.86 -13.93 4.03
CA SER A 455 -26.76 -14.77 4.52
C SER A 455 -25.40 -14.42 3.92
N GLU A 456 -25.29 -13.32 3.16
CA GLU A 456 -23.99 -12.84 2.68
C GLU A 456 -23.03 -12.65 3.87
N TYR A 457 -21.85 -13.27 3.79
CA TYR A 457 -20.83 -13.29 4.85
C TYR A 457 -21.16 -14.11 6.11
N ALA A 458 -22.27 -14.84 6.12
CA ALA A 458 -22.62 -15.75 7.20
C ALA A 458 -21.63 -16.93 7.33
N THR A 459 -21.37 -17.35 8.55
CA THR A 459 -20.54 -18.50 8.90
C THR A 459 -21.41 -19.72 9.23
N ASP A 460 -20.81 -20.90 9.37
CA ASP A 460 -21.50 -22.12 9.84
C ASP A 460 -21.41 -22.16 11.37
N SER A 461 -22.47 -21.77 12.05
CA SER A 461 -22.45 -21.53 13.50
C SER A 461 -22.93 -22.72 14.36
N ALA A 462 -23.51 -23.77 13.78
CA ALA A 462 -24.05 -24.91 14.53
C ALA A 462 -23.60 -26.31 14.05
N GLY A 463 -22.60 -26.39 13.17
CA GLY A 463 -21.99 -27.67 12.76
C GLY A 463 -22.87 -28.49 11.80
N ALA A 464 -22.56 -29.79 11.67
CA ALA A 464 -22.99 -30.63 10.53
C ALA A 464 -24.45 -31.11 10.55
N ASP A 465 -25.27 -30.68 11.51
CA ASP A 465 -26.67 -31.12 11.60
C ASP A 465 -27.52 -30.54 10.46
N CYS A 466 -28.30 -31.42 9.84
CA CYS A 466 -29.14 -31.13 8.67
C CYS A 466 -28.40 -30.63 7.42
N SER A 467 -27.07 -30.84 7.37
CA SER A 467 -26.20 -30.45 6.25
C SER A 467 -26.39 -28.98 5.85
N ILE A 468 -26.54 -28.08 6.82
CA ILE A 468 -26.63 -26.64 6.57
C ILE A 468 -25.21 -26.07 6.67
N GLY A 469 -24.73 -25.37 5.64
CA GLY A 469 -23.46 -24.65 5.63
C GLY A 469 -23.63 -23.26 6.28
N SER A 470 -23.12 -22.21 5.62
CA SER A 470 -23.34 -20.81 6.07
C SER A 470 -24.81 -20.51 6.34
N ASP A 471 -25.10 -19.92 7.49
CA ASP A 471 -26.46 -19.82 8.01
C ASP A 471 -26.79 -18.54 8.78
N VAL A 472 -28.08 -18.22 8.83
CA VAL A 472 -28.62 -17.13 9.63
C VAL A 472 -29.78 -17.63 10.49
N TRP A 473 -30.02 -16.94 11.60
CA TRP A 473 -30.96 -17.35 12.62
C TRP A 473 -32.11 -16.36 12.75
N LEU A 474 -33.33 -16.88 12.76
CA LEU A 474 -34.53 -16.13 13.10
C LEU A 474 -35.10 -16.66 14.41
N SER A 475 -35.62 -15.79 15.25
CA SER A 475 -36.35 -16.15 16.47
C SER A 475 -37.83 -15.81 16.31
N TYR A 476 -38.69 -16.81 16.49
CA TYR A 476 -40.14 -16.67 16.39
C TYR A 476 -40.81 -17.18 17.66
N THR A 477 -41.51 -16.29 18.36
CA THR A 477 -42.38 -16.67 19.48
C THR A 477 -43.71 -17.16 18.94
N ALA A 478 -44.06 -18.43 19.18
CA ALA A 478 -45.31 -19.01 18.68
C ALA A 478 -46.54 -18.28 19.26
N GLU A 479 -47.35 -17.70 18.37
CA GLU A 479 -48.55 -16.96 18.75
C GLU A 479 -49.71 -17.89 19.19
N CYS A 480 -49.58 -19.19 18.93
CA CYS A 480 -50.61 -20.21 19.07
C CYS A 480 -50.02 -21.58 19.50
N THR A 481 -50.85 -22.47 20.04
CA THR A 481 -50.51 -23.90 20.17
C THR A 481 -51.10 -24.61 18.97
N GLY A 482 -50.30 -25.39 18.26
CA GLY A 482 -50.70 -25.88 16.95
C GLY A 482 -49.57 -26.29 16.04
N THR A 483 -49.62 -25.77 14.83
CA THR A 483 -48.72 -26.13 13.73
C THR A 483 -47.99 -24.90 13.23
N LEU A 484 -46.66 -24.94 13.29
CA LEU A 484 -45.79 -23.94 12.70
C LEU A 484 -45.45 -24.37 11.27
N LEU A 485 -45.90 -23.56 10.30
CA LEU A 485 -45.50 -23.69 8.91
C LEU A 485 -44.33 -22.76 8.64
N ILE A 486 -43.26 -23.32 8.08
CA ILE A 486 -42.09 -22.56 7.65
C ILE A 486 -41.90 -22.81 6.17
N SER A 487 -41.76 -21.74 5.41
CA SER A 487 -41.34 -21.81 4.01
C SER A 487 -40.34 -20.71 3.70
N ILE A 488 -39.38 -21.01 2.85
CA ILE A 488 -38.34 -20.08 2.41
C ILE A 488 -38.36 -19.98 0.89
N THR A 489 -37.96 -18.81 0.37
CA THR A 489 -37.90 -18.52 -1.06
C THR A 489 -36.76 -17.55 -1.40
N GLY A 490 -36.10 -17.77 -2.56
CA GLY A 490 -34.94 -17.00 -3.02
C GLY A 490 -34.33 -17.57 -4.31
N ASP A 491 -33.59 -16.74 -5.06
CA ASP A 491 -33.11 -17.05 -6.42
C ASP A 491 -31.75 -17.79 -6.45
N PHE A 492 -31.07 -17.95 -5.31
CA PHE A 492 -29.65 -18.36 -5.25
C PHE A 492 -29.33 -19.50 -4.26
N PHE A 493 -30.33 -20.19 -3.72
CA PHE A 493 -30.14 -21.20 -2.66
C PHE A 493 -30.79 -22.54 -3.01
N ASN A 494 -30.25 -23.64 -2.48
CA ASN A 494 -30.96 -24.91 -2.34
C ASN A 494 -31.72 -25.04 -0.99
N GLU A 495 -31.78 -23.92 -0.25
CA GLU A 495 -32.67 -23.55 0.87
C GLU A 495 -32.93 -24.62 1.92
N VAL A 496 -31.96 -24.92 2.77
CA VAL A 496 -32.20 -25.83 3.91
C VAL A 496 -32.48 -25.01 5.17
N SER A 497 -33.48 -25.42 5.94
CA SER A 497 -33.80 -24.81 7.23
C SER A 497 -34.10 -25.86 8.30
N ALA A 498 -33.89 -25.46 9.56
CA ALA A 498 -34.07 -26.31 10.74
C ALA A 498 -34.70 -25.51 11.89
N VAL A 499 -35.51 -26.16 12.73
CA VAL A 499 -36.10 -25.55 13.95
C VAL A 499 -35.49 -26.12 15.21
N TYR A 500 -35.25 -25.25 16.19
CA TYR A 500 -34.78 -25.58 17.54
C TYR A 500 -35.66 -24.92 18.61
N ALA A 501 -35.79 -25.55 19.78
CA ALA A 501 -36.47 -24.99 20.97
C ALA A 501 -35.53 -24.22 21.91
N GLY A 502 -34.35 -23.83 21.40
CA GLY A 502 -33.29 -23.15 22.13
C GLY A 502 -31.97 -23.21 21.35
N CYS A 503 -31.03 -22.31 21.67
CA CYS A 503 -29.74 -22.22 20.98
C CYS A 503 -28.94 -23.52 21.21
N PRO A 504 -28.64 -24.32 20.17
CA PRO A 504 -27.95 -25.60 20.33
C PRO A 504 -26.50 -25.39 20.79
N SER A 505 -26.01 -26.23 21.70
CA SER A 505 -24.59 -26.23 22.09
C SER A 505 -23.87 -27.44 21.46
N GLY A 506 -23.05 -27.23 20.42
CA GLY A 506 -22.37 -28.30 19.67
C GLY A 506 -23.29 -28.96 18.63
N ASP A 507 -23.14 -30.28 18.39
CA ASP A 507 -23.99 -31.08 17.48
C ASP A 507 -25.42 -31.31 18.07
N GLY A 508 -26.12 -30.23 18.42
CA GLY A 508 -27.47 -30.29 18.99
C GLY A 508 -28.50 -30.66 17.94
N GLN A 509 -29.23 -31.76 18.15
CA GLN A 509 -30.24 -32.24 17.18
C GLN A 509 -31.39 -31.25 16.99
N ALA A 510 -31.66 -30.89 15.74
CA ALA A 510 -32.84 -30.12 15.34
C ALA A 510 -34.15 -30.86 15.65
N ILE A 511 -35.22 -30.10 15.91
CA ILE A 511 -36.58 -30.63 16.08
C ILE A 511 -37.09 -31.20 14.76
N ASP A 512 -36.86 -30.49 13.66
CA ASP A 512 -37.17 -30.91 12.31
C ASP A 512 -36.34 -30.11 11.28
N CYS A 513 -36.20 -30.65 10.06
CA CYS A 513 -35.41 -30.06 8.98
C CYS A 513 -36.07 -30.23 7.60
N GLY A 514 -35.96 -29.23 6.73
CA GLY A 514 -36.53 -29.26 5.38
C GLY A 514 -35.81 -28.35 4.37
N HIS A 515 -36.08 -28.58 3.07
CA HIS A 515 -35.33 -27.96 1.93
C HIS A 515 -36.04 -26.77 1.25
N SER A 516 -37.19 -26.32 1.73
CA SER A 516 -37.88 -25.11 1.21
C SER A 516 -39.18 -24.87 1.94
N SER A 517 -39.77 -25.93 2.50
CA SER A 517 -40.88 -25.83 3.45
C SER A 517 -41.04 -27.11 4.26
N TYR A 518 -41.46 -26.99 5.52
CA TYR A 518 -41.87 -28.11 6.37
C TYR A 518 -42.79 -27.62 7.49
N VAL A 519 -43.26 -28.57 8.30
CA VAL A 519 -44.33 -28.38 9.26
C VAL A 519 -43.94 -29.02 10.58
N VAL A 520 -43.97 -28.25 11.67
CA VAL A 520 -43.61 -28.73 13.01
C VAL A 520 -44.66 -28.33 14.03
N SER A 521 -44.94 -29.18 15.02
CA SER A 521 -45.84 -28.83 16.13
C SER A 521 -45.23 -27.73 17.00
N CYS A 522 -46.06 -26.79 17.46
CA CYS A 522 -45.63 -25.66 18.28
C CYS A 522 -46.54 -25.42 19.48
N VAL A 523 -46.00 -24.79 20.53
CA VAL A 523 -46.71 -24.45 21.77
C VAL A 523 -46.71 -22.94 21.95
N GLN A 524 -47.87 -22.36 22.23
CA GLN A 524 -48.03 -20.92 22.40
C GLN A 524 -47.06 -20.35 23.43
N GLY A 525 -46.40 -19.25 23.08
CA GLY A 525 -45.46 -18.53 23.94
C GLY A 525 -44.07 -19.18 24.03
N THR A 526 -43.81 -20.25 23.27
CA THR A 526 -42.47 -20.83 23.14
C THR A 526 -41.70 -20.12 22.04
N ASP A 527 -40.43 -19.80 22.30
CA ASP A 527 -39.53 -19.23 21.31
C ASP A 527 -38.89 -20.37 20.50
N TYR A 528 -39.06 -20.30 19.19
CA TYR A 528 -38.46 -21.22 18.23
C TYR A 528 -37.40 -20.50 17.42
N LEU A 529 -36.23 -21.12 17.33
CA LEU A 529 -35.13 -20.65 16.51
C LEU A 529 -35.17 -21.36 15.17
N VAL A 530 -35.20 -20.60 14.09
CA VAL A 530 -35.21 -21.08 12.72
C VAL A 530 -33.85 -20.77 12.10
N ARG A 531 -33.05 -21.82 11.88
CA ARG A 531 -31.77 -21.76 11.15
C ARG A 531 -32.07 -21.83 9.67
N ILE A 532 -31.52 -20.92 8.86
CA ILE A 532 -31.73 -20.86 7.41
C ILE A 532 -30.39 -20.72 6.72
N GLY A 533 -30.10 -21.61 5.77
CA GLY A 533 -28.86 -21.56 5.00
C GLY A 533 -28.92 -22.40 3.73
N SER A 534 -27.75 -22.73 3.21
CA SER A 534 -27.62 -23.59 2.04
C SER A 534 -26.77 -24.82 2.33
N ALA A 535 -27.17 -25.97 1.77
CA ALA A 535 -26.41 -27.20 1.91
C ALA A 535 -25.06 -27.22 1.18
N ASP A 536 -24.84 -26.30 0.23
CA ASP A 536 -23.57 -26.16 -0.47
C ASP A 536 -22.76 -24.92 -0.04
N GLY A 537 -23.24 -24.20 0.99
CA GLY A 537 -22.59 -23.00 1.52
C GLY A 537 -22.76 -21.74 0.69
N THR A 538 -23.68 -21.71 -0.28
CA THR A 538 -24.02 -20.49 -1.02
C THR A 538 -24.74 -19.46 -0.14
N THR A 539 -24.44 -18.17 -0.34
CA THR A 539 -24.91 -17.04 0.48
C THR A 539 -25.62 -15.94 -0.33
N GLY A 540 -26.44 -15.10 0.32
CA GLY A 540 -27.17 -13.97 -0.27
C GLY A 540 -28.58 -13.73 0.30
N SER A 541 -29.47 -13.05 -0.42
CA SER A 541 -30.78 -12.61 0.10
C SER A 541 -31.98 -13.52 -0.22
N GLY A 542 -32.88 -13.70 0.74
CA GLY A 542 -34.12 -14.48 0.61
C GLY A 542 -35.26 -13.98 1.51
N SER A 543 -36.38 -14.71 1.52
CA SER A 543 -37.54 -14.45 2.37
C SER A 543 -38.00 -15.73 3.07
N ALA A 544 -38.23 -15.66 4.38
CA ALA A 544 -38.84 -16.69 5.19
C ALA A 544 -40.28 -16.31 5.54
N ASN A 545 -41.22 -17.19 5.26
CA ASN A 545 -42.61 -17.09 5.69
C ASN A 545 -42.83 -18.07 6.84
N ILE A 546 -43.08 -17.53 8.03
CA ILE A 546 -43.30 -18.30 9.26
C ILE A 546 -44.71 -17.99 9.75
N ASN A 547 -45.55 -19.00 9.90
CA ASN A 547 -46.92 -18.83 10.41
C ASN A 547 -47.26 -19.92 11.41
N CYS A 548 -47.69 -19.48 12.60
CA CYS A 548 -48.34 -20.35 13.57
C CYS A 548 -49.81 -20.45 13.18
N PHE A 549 -50.23 -21.62 12.74
CA PHE A 549 -51.63 -21.95 12.67
C PHE A 549 -51.99 -22.54 14.02
N PRO A 550 -52.93 -21.93 14.78
CA PRO A 550 -53.50 -22.64 15.91
C PRO A 550 -53.90 -23.97 15.31
N GLY A 551 -53.47 -25.06 15.94
CA GLY A 551 -53.98 -26.37 15.56
C GLY A 551 -55.45 -26.11 15.49
N GLU A 552 -56.08 -26.35 14.33
CA GLU A 552 -57.52 -26.34 14.32
C GLU A 552 -57.84 -27.18 15.54
N VAL A 553 -58.52 -26.56 16.52
CA VAL A 553 -59.20 -27.35 17.52
C VAL A 553 -60.01 -28.25 16.63
N CYS A 554 -59.57 -29.49 16.42
CA CYS A 554 -60.28 -30.32 15.46
C CYS A 554 -61.64 -30.41 16.12
N ASP A 555 -62.66 -29.80 15.53
CA ASP A 555 -63.96 -29.73 16.17
C ASP A 555 -64.43 -31.19 16.28
N GLY A 556 -64.23 -31.78 17.46
CA GLY A 556 -64.39 -33.21 17.70
C GLY A 556 -63.13 -34.02 18.07
N ASP A 557 -61.92 -33.49 18.15
CA ASP A 557 -60.77 -34.15 18.81
C ASP A 557 -60.79 -33.80 20.30
N CYS A 558 -61.62 -34.54 21.01
CA CYS A 558 -61.88 -34.33 22.43
C CYS A 558 -60.71 -34.70 23.31
N ASN A 559 -59.88 -35.63 22.84
CA ASN A 559 -58.82 -36.25 23.63
C ASN A 559 -57.44 -35.61 23.36
N GLY A 560 -57.32 -34.81 22.29
CA GLY A 560 -56.15 -34.04 21.92
C GLY A 560 -55.03 -34.87 21.29
N ASP A 561 -55.34 -36.03 20.70
CA ASP A 561 -54.37 -36.92 20.05
C ASP A 561 -54.15 -36.61 18.56
N GLY A 562 -54.88 -35.63 18.02
CA GLY A 562 -54.74 -35.13 16.66
C GLY A 562 -55.54 -35.90 15.62
N VAL A 563 -56.47 -36.78 16.01
CA VAL A 563 -57.34 -37.53 15.10
C VAL A 563 -58.77 -37.56 15.65
N VAL A 564 -59.78 -37.22 14.84
CA VAL A 564 -61.18 -37.39 15.24
C VAL A 564 -61.59 -38.85 14.99
N ASP A 565 -61.64 -39.64 16.06
CA ASP A 565 -61.99 -41.06 16.01
C ASP A 565 -63.02 -41.50 17.08
N VAL A 566 -63.13 -42.81 17.30
CA VAL A 566 -64.10 -43.38 18.23
C VAL A 566 -63.79 -43.04 19.69
N ASN A 567 -62.53 -42.75 20.02
CA ASN A 567 -62.10 -42.41 21.37
C ASN A 567 -62.63 -41.02 21.76
N ASP A 568 -62.72 -40.09 20.82
CA ASP A 568 -63.28 -38.77 21.06
C ASP A 568 -64.80 -38.81 21.31
N VAL A 569 -65.50 -39.70 20.62
CA VAL A 569 -66.93 -39.95 20.87
C VAL A 569 -67.14 -40.53 22.27
N LEU A 570 -66.23 -41.38 22.73
CA LEU A 570 -66.30 -41.96 24.07
C LEU A 570 -66.05 -40.91 25.15
N GLU A 571 -65.13 -39.98 24.92
CA GLU A 571 -64.86 -38.85 25.80
C GLU A 571 -66.05 -37.87 25.85
N MET A 572 -66.63 -37.54 24.68
CA MET A 572 -67.82 -36.70 24.58
C MET A 572 -69.03 -37.30 25.31
N LEU A 573 -69.27 -38.61 25.18
CA LEU A 573 -70.34 -39.30 25.90
C LEU A 573 -70.12 -39.30 27.42
N GLY A 574 -68.87 -39.26 27.88
CA GLY A 574 -68.52 -39.14 29.29
C GLY A 574 -68.89 -37.79 29.91
N GLN A 575 -68.98 -36.75 29.08
CA GLN A 575 -69.23 -35.36 29.48
C GLN A 575 -70.63 -34.85 29.05
N PHE A 576 -71.45 -35.72 28.45
CA PHE A 576 -72.73 -35.37 27.85
C PHE A 576 -73.70 -34.66 28.83
N GLY A 577 -74.24 -33.52 28.41
CA GLY A 577 -75.13 -32.67 29.20
C GLY A 577 -74.44 -31.78 30.24
N GLY A 578 -73.10 -31.73 30.26
CA GLY A 578 -72.30 -30.83 31.08
C GLY A 578 -71.43 -29.89 30.25
N PRO A 579 -70.80 -28.89 30.88
CA PRO A 579 -69.75 -28.08 30.25
C PRO A 579 -68.45 -28.90 30.15
N GLY A 580 -67.71 -28.75 29.06
CA GLY A 580 -66.46 -29.47 28.85
C GLY A 580 -65.78 -29.09 27.54
N ASP A 581 -64.58 -29.62 27.32
CA ASP A 581 -63.71 -29.25 26.19
C ASP A 581 -64.21 -29.81 24.84
N CYS A 582 -65.23 -30.69 24.86
CA CYS A 582 -65.91 -31.25 23.68
C CYS A 582 -67.12 -30.43 23.18
N ASP A 583 -67.34 -29.21 23.67
CA ASP A 583 -68.41 -28.33 23.19
C ASP A 583 -67.99 -27.67 21.87
N THR A 584 -68.13 -28.43 20.78
CA THR A 584 -67.68 -28.05 19.43
C THR A 584 -68.45 -26.88 18.82
N ASN A 585 -69.66 -26.59 19.31
CA ASN A 585 -70.48 -25.50 18.77
C ASN A 585 -70.49 -24.25 19.67
N GLY A 586 -69.95 -24.36 20.88
CA GLY A 586 -69.73 -23.26 21.82
C GLY A 586 -70.99 -22.72 22.49
N ASP A 587 -72.06 -23.53 22.59
CA ASP A 587 -73.31 -23.13 23.23
C ASP A 587 -73.31 -23.31 24.77
N GLY A 588 -72.24 -23.89 25.30
CA GLY A 588 -71.97 -24.10 26.72
C GLY A 588 -72.32 -25.49 27.25
N TYR A 589 -72.81 -26.43 26.42
CA TYR A 589 -73.15 -27.79 26.85
C TYR A 589 -72.94 -28.83 25.74
N ILE A 590 -72.34 -29.98 26.10
CA ILE A 590 -72.14 -31.08 25.15
C ILE A 590 -73.46 -31.81 24.88
N GLY A 591 -73.94 -31.76 23.64
CA GLY A 591 -75.23 -32.29 23.23
C GLY A 591 -75.22 -33.13 21.95
N VAL A 592 -76.43 -33.40 21.42
CA VAL A 592 -76.60 -34.19 20.19
C VAL A 592 -76.01 -33.48 18.98
N ASP A 593 -76.03 -32.14 18.99
CA ASP A 593 -75.51 -31.33 17.89
C ASP A 593 -73.96 -31.40 17.82
N ASP A 594 -73.27 -31.48 18.96
CA ASP A 594 -71.82 -31.72 19.02
C ASP A 594 -71.45 -33.13 18.56
N LEU A 595 -72.23 -34.13 18.96
CA LEU A 595 -72.04 -35.51 18.51
C LEU A 595 -72.20 -35.64 16.98
N LEU A 596 -73.12 -34.88 16.40
CA LEU A 596 -73.33 -34.83 14.94
C LEU A 596 -72.18 -34.11 14.22
N ALA A 597 -71.63 -33.05 14.82
CA ALA A 597 -70.46 -32.35 14.29
C ALA A 597 -69.23 -33.27 14.29
N GLN A 598 -69.00 -34.01 15.38
CA GLN A 598 -67.88 -34.95 15.51
C GLN A 598 -67.92 -36.09 14.49
N ILE A 599 -69.10 -36.65 14.21
CA ILE A 599 -69.27 -37.65 13.14
C ILE A 599 -69.00 -37.05 11.75
N GLY A 600 -69.30 -35.77 11.56
CA GLY A 600 -69.02 -35.04 10.32
C GLY A 600 -67.53 -34.85 10.04
N ASN A 601 -66.70 -34.84 11.09
CA ASN A 601 -65.27 -34.53 11.04
C ASN A 601 -64.36 -35.77 11.18
N TRP A 602 -64.92 -36.98 11.02
CA TRP A 602 -64.21 -38.26 11.25
C TRP A 602 -62.98 -38.44 10.34
N GLY A 603 -61.79 -38.63 10.94
CA GLY A 603 -60.53 -38.82 10.22
C GLY A 603 -59.35 -38.07 10.86
N PRO A 604 -58.14 -38.19 10.29
CA PRO A 604 -57.01 -37.38 10.73
C PRO A 604 -57.28 -35.90 10.45
N CYS A 605 -56.82 -35.07 11.39
CA CYS A 605 -56.49 -33.68 11.09
C CYS A 605 -55.17 -33.67 10.27
#